data_AF-A0A7Z9JGA7-F1
#
_entry.id   AF-A0A7Z9JGA7-F1
#
_cell.length_a   1.000
_cell.length_b   1.000
_cell.length_c   1.000
_cell.angle_alpha   90.00
_cell.angle_beta   90.00
_cell.angle_gamma   90.00
#
_symmetry.space_group_name_H-M   'P 1'
#
loop_
_entity.id
_entity.type
_entity.pdbx_description
1 polymer ?
#
loop_
_entity_poly.entity_id
_entity_poly.type
_entity_poly.pdbx_seq_one_letter_code
_entity_poly.pdbx_strand_id
1 'polypeptide(L)'
;MCLLTSAFVLTSTGSTSLVSASLPFGIYTGSVAFLSGASDQVAFVYKKLGGDVVDIELTPSNVYSSYEESVLEYSYILNLHQGKNILSDALGNTTGTFNHKVDVGFISI
;
A
#
# COMPACT_ATOMS: atom_id res chain seq x y z
N MET A 1 30.77 -33.40 0.97
CA MET A 1 30.17 -32.13 1.43
C MET A 1 28.66 -32.25 1.18
N CYS A 2 27.89 -32.44 2.25
CA CYS A 2 26.44 -32.70 2.17
C CYS A 2 25.70 -31.37 1.95
N LEU A 3 24.93 -31.25 0.87
CA LEU A 3 24.13 -30.07 0.54
C LEU A 3 22.94 -29.97 1.50
N LEU A 4 22.93 -28.94 2.35
CA LEU A 4 21.74 -28.49 3.06
C LEU A 4 21.16 -27.31 2.26
N THR A 5 20.46 -27.59 1.16
CA THR A 5 19.59 -26.57 0.56
C THR A 5 18.37 -26.45 1.47
N SER A 6 18.23 -25.32 2.16
CA SER A 6 17.06 -25.04 2.98
C SER A 6 15.79 -25.08 2.13
N ALA A 7 14.70 -25.62 2.69
CA ALA A 7 13.45 -25.83 1.96
C ALA A 7 12.76 -24.50 1.56
N PHE A 8 13.19 -23.38 2.13
CA PHE A 8 12.57 -22.07 1.99
C PHE A 8 13.64 -20.99 1.77
N VAL A 9 14.01 -20.78 0.51
CA VAL A 9 14.88 -19.69 0.07
C VAL A 9 14.04 -18.67 -0.71
N LEU A 10 14.28 -17.38 -0.47
CA LEU A 10 13.61 -16.30 -1.18
C LEU A 10 13.97 -16.37 -2.67
N THR A 11 12.95 -16.36 -3.52
CA THR A 11 13.12 -16.33 -4.97
C THR A 11 13.57 -14.95 -5.44
N SER A 12 14.32 -14.90 -6.54
CA SER A 12 14.75 -13.63 -7.16
C SER A 12 13.60 -12.84 -7.79
N THR A 13 12.43 -13.47 -7.94
CA THR A 13 11.21 -12.88 -8.50
C THR A 13 9.99 -13.28 -7.68
N GLY A 14 9.02 -12.39 -7.59
CA GLY A 14 7.71 -12.67 -7.01
C GLY A 14 6.74 -13.29 -8.02
N SER A 15 5.54 -13.61 -7.54
CA SER A 15 4.45 -14.16 -8.34
C SER A 15 3.14 -13.49 -7.95
N THR A 16 2.55 -12.74 -8.88
CA THR A 16 1.28 -12.03 -8.70
C THR A 16 0.12 -12.95 -8.34
N SER A 17 0.12 -14.20 -8.82
CA SER A 17 -0.92 -15.19 -8.52
C SER A 17 -0.93 -15.67 -7.08
N LEU A 18 0.19 -15.52 -6.35
CA LEU A 18 0.32 -15.94 -4.96
C LEU A 18 0.05 -14.80 -3.97
N VAL A 19 0.08 -13.55 -4.43
CA VAL A 19 -0.03 -12.38 -3.55
C VAL A 19 -1.33 -12.40 -2.76
N SER A 20 -2.48 -12.57 -3.42
CA SER A 20 -3.80 -12.45 -2.78
C SER A 20 -4.02 -13.45 -1.65
N ALA A 21 -3.53 -14.68 -1.79
CA ALA A 21 -3.63 -15.72 -0.76
C ALA A 21 -2.70 -15.48 0.44
N SER A 22 -1.68 -14.64 0.26
CA SER A 22 -0.67 -14.29 1.27
C SER A 22 -0.99 -13.01 2.05
N LEU A 23 -2.09 -12.31 1.71
CA LEU A 23 -2.47 -11.06 2.35
C LEU A 23 -3.25 -11.32 3.65
N PRO A 24 -2.74 -10.91 4.83
CA PRO A 24 -3.43 -11.13 6.09
C PRO A 24 -4.72 -10.31 6.23
N PHE A 25 -4.77 -9.10 5.67
CA PHE A 25 -5.95 -8.24 5.73
C PHE A 25 -6.81 -8.34 4.48
N GLY A 26 -6.21 -8.69 3.35
CA GLY A 26 -6.91 -8.95 2.10
C GLY A 26 -7.52 -7.72 1.44
N ILE A 27 -7.10 -6.51 1.85
CA ILE A 27 -7.67 -5.23 1.43
C ILE A 27 -7.46 -5.01 -0.07
N TYR A 28 -6.32 -5.46 -0.59
CA TYR A 28 -5.89 -5.22 -1.96
C TYR A 28 -6.00 -6.45 -2.87
N THR A 29 -6.71 -7.50 -2.46
CA THR A 29 -6.86 -8.75 -3.24
C THR A 29 -7.45 -8.56 -4.64
N GLY A 30 -8.27 -7.52 -4.84
CA GLY A 30 -8.84 -7.15 -6.14
C GLY A 30 -8.04 -6.10 -6.93
N SER A 31 -6.93 -5.58 -6.39
CA SER A 31 -6.18 -4.47 -7.00
C SER A 31 -5.03 -4.99 -7.87
N VAL A 32 -5.21 -5.00 -9.18
CA VAL A 32 -4.17 -5.47 -10.14
C VAL A 32 -2.84 -4.72 -9.96
N ALA A 33 -2.91 -3.40 -9.74
CA ALA A 33 -1.73 -2.57 -9.53
C ALA A 33 -0.97 -2.97 -8.24
N PHE A 34 -1.71 -3.23 -7.15
CA PHE A 34 -1.11 -3.69 -5.91
C PHE A 34 -0.50 -5.09 -6.06
N LEU A 35 -1.21 -6.03 -6.70
CA LEU A 35 -0.71 -7.40 -6.90
C LEU A 35 0.60 -7.41 -7.70
N SER A 36 0.70 -6.58 -8.74
CA SER A 36 1.94 -6.40 -9.50
C SER A 36 3.04 -5.78 -8.63
N GLY A 37 2.74 -4.68 -7.94
CA GLY A 37 3.72 -4.00 -7.09
C GLY A 37 4.24 -4.88 -5.95
N ALA A 38 3.38 -5.70 -5.34
CA ALA A 38 3.74 -6.65 -4.30
C ALA A 38 4.67 -7.75 -4.83
N SER A 39 4.42 -8.24 -6.05
CA SER A 39 5.30 -9.19 -6.73
C SER A 39 6.69 -8.59 -6.98
N ASP A 40 6.75 -7.33 -7.40
CA ASP A 40 8.02 -6.62 -7.64
C ASP A 40 8.82 -6.39 -6.34
N GLN A 41 8.14 -6.27 -5.18
CA GLN A 41 8.82 -6.15 -3.89
C GLN A 41 9.71 -7.36 -3.56
N VAL A 42 9.39 -8.56 -4.04
CA VAL A 42 10.22 -9.74 -3.80
C VAL A 42 11.58 -9.58 -4.48
N ALA A 43 11.61 -9.13 -5.73
CA ALA A 43 12.86 -8.86 -6.45
C ALA A 43 13.65 -7.72 -5.78
N PHE A 44 12.95 -6.69 -5.31
CA PHE A 44 13.55 -5.60 -4.55
C PHE A 44 14.22 -6.13 -3.26
N VAL A 45 13.49 -6.86 -2.41
CA VAL A 45 14.01 -7.43 -1.15
C VAL A 45 15.17 -8.38 -1.42
N TYR A 46 15.05 -9.26 -2.41
CA TYR A 46 16.10 -10.17 -2.82
C TYR A 46 17.41 -9.43 -3.15
N LYS A 47 17.35 -8.38 -3.99
CA LYS A 47 18.54 -7.59 -4.32
C LYS A 47 19.05 -6.79 -3.14
N LYS A 48 18.16 -6.21 -2.33
CA LYS A 48 18.52 -5.37 -1.17
C LYS A 48 19.26 -6.15 -0.09
N LEU A 49 18.92 -7.42 0.10
CA LEU A 49 19.55 -8.29 1.09
C LEU A 49 20.74 -9.08 0.54
N GLY A 50 21.10 -8.90 -0.75
CA GLY A 50 22.25 -9.56 -1.36
C GLY A 50 21.99 -11.01 -1.75
N GLY A 51 20.77 -11.34 -2.17
CA GLY A 51 20.38 -12.69 -2.61
C GLY A 51 21.22 -13.25 -3.76
N ASP A 52 21.97 -12.42 -4.47
CA ASP A 52 22.95 -12.87 -5.49
C ASP A 52 24.20 -13.54 -4.87
N VAL A 53 24.43 -13.35 -3.57
CA VAL A 53 25.63 -13.79 -2.84
C VAL A 53 25.28 -14.74 -1.70
N VAL A 54 24.19 -14.50 -0.98
CA VAL A 54 23.77 -15.28 0.19
C VAL A 54 22.36 -15.80 0.03
N ASP A 55 22.10 -16.99 0.58
CA ASP A 55 20.74 -17.53 0.65
C ASP A 55 19.93 -16.77 1.71
N ILE A 56 18.73 -16.33 1.32
CA ILE A 56 17.82 -15.58 2.18
C ILE A 56 16.71 -16.52 2.64
N GLU A 57 16.67 -16.85 3.93
CA GLU A 57 15.62 -17.68 4.53
C GLU A 57 14.35 -16.87 4.82
N LEU A 58 13.69 -16.43 3.76
CA LEU A 58 12.45 -15.66 3.80
C LEU A 58 11.50 -16.17 2.72
N THR A 59 10.21 -16.30 3.03
CA THR A 59 9.22 -16.66 2.01
C THR A 59 8.66 -15.43 1.30
N PRO A 60 8.33 -15.50 -0.01
CA PRO A 60 7.66 -14.40 -0.71
C PRO A 60 6.36 -13.95 -0.03
N SER A 61 5.65 -14.88 0.63
CA SER A 61 4.43 -14.58 1.39
C SER A 61 4.69 -13.52 2.47
N ASN A 62 5.82 -13.62 3.19
CA ASN A 62 6.17 -12.64 4.21
C ASN A 62 6.37 -11.24 3.60
N VAL A 63 7.00 -11.17 2.43
CA VAL A 63 7.21 -9.90 1.71
C VAL A 63 5.86 -9.29 1.30
N TYR A 64 4.93 -10.09 0.79
CA TYR A 64 3.60 -9.62 0.41
C TYR A 64 2.79 -9.09 1.60
N SER A 65 2.79 -9.82 2.72
CA SER A 65 2.10 -9.40 3.93
C SER A 65 2.68 -8.09 4.49
N SER A 66 4.01 -7.98 4.58
CA SER A 66 4.68 -6.75 5.05
C SER A 66 4.45 -5.56 4.12
N TYR A 67 4.35 -5.79 2.81
CA TYR A 67 4.03 -4.74 1.86
C TYR A 67 2.59 -4.22 2.03
N GLU A 68 1.61 -5.10 2.25
CA GLU A 68 0.22 -4.69 2.56
C GLU A 68 0.17 -3.83 3.82
N GLU A 69 0.82 -4.28 4.89
CA GLU A 69 0.90 -3.54 6.16
C GLU A 69 1.52 -2.15 5.96
N SER A 70 2.65 -2.07 5.25
CA SER A 70 3.36 -0.81 4.98
C SER A 70 2.49 0.20 4.23
N VAL A 71 1.72 -0.25 3.24
CA VAL A 71 0.83 0.62 2.46
C VAL A 71 -0.34 1.13 3.32
N LEU A 72 -0.89 0.28 4.19
CA LEU A 72 -1.96 0.67 5.12
C LEU A 72 -1.47 1.66 6.18
N GLU A 73 -0.30 1.42 6.76
CA GLU A 73 0.30 2.33 7.73
C GLU A 73 0.63 3.69 7.10
N TYR A 74 1.19 3.70 5.89
CA TYR A 74 1.44 4.94 5.16
C TYR A 74 0.15 5.73 4.91
N SER A 75 -0.92 5.05 4.47
CA SER A 75 -2.23 5.68 4.30
C SER A 75 -2.77 6.25 5.61
N TYR A 76 -2.63 5.52 6.71
CA TYR A 76 -3.02 5.99 8.04
C TYR A 76 -2.28 7.26 8.46
N ILE A 77 -0.95 7.32 8.27
CA ILE A 77 -0.14 8.50 8.58
C ILE A 77 -0.58 9.71 7.74
N LEU A 78 -0.83 9.53 6.44
CA LEU A 78 -1.31 10.60 5.56
C LEU A 78 -2.69 11.11 5.98
N ASN A 79 -3.61 10.21 6.28
CA ASN A 79 -4.96 10.57 6.72
C ASN A 79 -4.92 11.33 8.04
N LEU A 80 -4.09 10.93 8.99
CA LEU A 80 -3.87 11.68 10.24
C LEU A 80 -3.26 13.06 9.99
N HIS A 81 -2.33 13.18 9.05
CA HIS A 81 -1.71 14.47 8.71
C HIS A 81 -2.73 15.42 8.07
N GLN A 82 -3.53 14.95 7.11
CA GLN A 82 -4.58 15.74 6.47
C GLN A 82 -5.70 16.11 7.45
N GLY A 83 -6.12 15.16 8.30
CA GLY A 83 -7.13 15.40 9.33
C GLY A 83 -6.76 16.53 10.29
N LYS A 84 -5.49 16.63 10.70
CA LYS A 84 -5.00 17.75 11.52
C LYS A 84 -5.15 19.11 10.82
N ASN A 85 -4.87 19.17 9.52
CA ASN A 85 -4.95 20.43 8.76
C ASN A 85 -6.39 20.84 8.46
N ILE A 86 -7.31 19.87 8.32
CA ILE A 86 -8.75 20.13 8.12
C ILE A 86 -9.43 20.47 9.45
N LEU A 87 -8.92 20.03 10.60
CA LEU A 87 -9.52 20.29 11.91
C LEU A 87 -9.56 21.80 12.24
N SER A 88 -8.54 22.56 11.85
CA SER A 88 -8.52 24.02 12.04
C SER A 88 -9.59 24.74 11.21
N ASP A 89 -9.90 24.21 10.03
CA ASP A 89 -10.94 24.75 9.15
C ASP A 89 -12.33 24.31 9.62
N ALA A 90 -12.50 23.04 10.01
CA ALA A 90 -13.74 22.51 10.55
C ALA A 90 -14.19 23.15 11.88
N LEU A 91 -13.24 23.58 12.73
CA LEU A 91 -13.52 24.27 14.00
C LEU A 91 -13.58 25.80 13.88
N GLY A 92 -13.00 26.36 12.81
CA GLY A 92 -12.98 27.81 12.54
C GLY A 92 -14.08 28.28 11.59
N ASN A 93 -14.74 27.37 10.88
CA ASN A 93 -15.81 27.71 9.96
C ASN A 93 -17.11 28.05 10.73
N THR A 94 -17.71 29.20 10.44
CA THR A 94 -18.99 29.61 11.00
C THR A 94 -20.04 28.53 10.71
N THR A 95 -20.62 27.93 11.75
CA THR A 95 -21.71 26.96 11.60
C THR A 95 -22.97 27.70 11.13
N GLY A 96 -23.09 27.92 9.83
CA GLY A 96 -24.28 28.52 9.23
C GLY A 96 -23.98 29.43 8.06
N THR A 97 -24.32 28.96 6.86
CA THR A 97 -25.33 29.60 5.98
C THR A 97 -25.55 28.67 4.76
N PHE A 98 -26.50 27.74 4.85
CA PHE A 98 -27.15 27.20 3.65
C PHE A 98 -28.23 28.22 3.25
N ASN A 99 -27.85 29.27 2.54
CA ASN A 99 -28.81 30.12 1.82
C ASN A 99 -28.43 30.10 0.34
N HIS A 100 -28.74 28.99 -0.32
CA HIS A 100 -28.74 28.94 -1.78
C HIS A 100 -29.99 29.67 -2.27
N LYS A 101 -29.98 31.01 -2.26
CA LYS A 101 -30.81 31.72 -3.24
C LYS A 101 -30.09 31.56 -4.57
N VAL A 102 -30.58 30.59 -5.35
CA VAL A 102 -30.34 30.49 -6.78
C VAL A 102 -30.79 31.82 -7.38
N ASP A 103 -29.85 32.73 -7.58
CA ASP A 103 -30.07 33.91 -8.41
C ASP A 103 -29.86 33.48 -9.86
N VAL A 104 -30.98 33.14 -10.50
CA VAL A 104 -31.10 32.99 -11.95
C VAL A 104 -31.07 34.38 -12.59
N GLY A 105 -29.88 34.96 -12.66
CA GLY A 105 -29.61 36.21 -13.37
C GLY A 105 -29.04 35.95 -14.76
N PHE A 106 -29.92 35.77 -15.75
CA PHE A 106 -29.60 35.97 -17.16
C PHE A 106 -29.05 37.39 -17.36
N ILE A 107 -27.84 37.52 -17.91
CA ILE A 107 -27.45 38.69 -18.69
C ILE A 107 -26.49 38.26 -19.81
N SER A 108 -27.04 38.32 -21.03
CA SER A 108 -26.30 38.50 -22.27
C SER A 108 -25.37 39.70 -22.14
N ILE A 109 -24.06 39.49 -22.32
CA ILE A 109 -23.24 40.02 -23.42
C ILE A 109 -21.96 39.17 -23.49
#